data_AF-A0A4R4SS28-F1
#
_entry.id   AF-A0A4R4SS28-F1
#
_cell.length_a   1.000
_cell.length_b   1.000
_cell.length_c   1.000
_cell.angle_alpha   90.00
_cell.angle_beta   90.00
_cell.angle_gamma   90.00
#
_symmetry.space_group_name_H-M   'P 1'
#
loop_
_entity.id
_entity.type
_entity.pdbx_description
1 polymer ?
#
loop_
_entity_poly.entity_id
_entity_poly.type
_entity_poly.pdbx_seq_one_letter_code
_entity_poly.pdbx_strand_id
1 'polypeptide(L)'
;MSDLLQRLRGRGWRLTAQRRVIAEVLDGEHVHFTADEVHARATERLPEISRASVYNTLGELVALGEVIEVTTDGRAKRYDPNACLL
;
A
#
# COMPACT_ATOMS: atom_id res chain seq x y z
N MET A 1 3.03 11.65 -11.99
CA MET A 1 1.81 11.60 -11.14
C MET A 1 1.36 10.16 -11.19
N SER A 2 1.27 9.54 -10.03
CA SER A 2 1.35 8.11 -9.91
C SER A 2 0.12 7.33 -10.33
N ASP A 3 0.40 6.15 -10.85
CA ASP A 3 -0.60 5.22 -11.35
C ASP A 3 -1.53 4.75 -10.23
N LEU A 4 -1.02 4.33 -9.06
CA LEU A 4 -1.86 3.81 -7.96
C LEU A 4 -2.86 4.84 -7.41
N LEU A 5 -2.41 6.05 -7.06
CA LEU A 5 -3.31 7.09 -6.53
C LEU A 5 -4.35 7.51 -7.57
N GLN A 6 -3.99 7.55 -8.85
CA GLN A 6 -4.92 7.87 -9.94
C GLN A 6 -5.99 6.78 -10.08
N ARG A 7 -5.60 5.50 -10.07
CA ARG A 7 -6.54 4.37 -10.10
C ARG A 7 -7.48 4.37 -8.90
N LEU A 8 -6.96 4.58 -7.69
CA LEU A 8 -7.77 4.66 -6.46
C LEU A 8 -8.82 5.79 -6.50
N ARG A 9 -8.44 6.96 -7.04
CA ARG A 9 -9.38 8.07 -7.27
C ARG A 9 -10.43 7.72 -8.32
N GLY A 10 -10.00 7.13 -9.44
CA GLY A 10 -10.91 6.71 -10.53
C GLY A 10 -11.96 5.70 -10.07
N ARG A 11 -11.63 4.86 -9.08
CA ARG A 11 -12.55 3.89 -8.47
C ARG A 11 -13.46 4.49 -7.39
N GLY A 12 -13.31 5.77 -7.05
CA GLY A 12 -14.07 6.41 -5.97
C GLY A 12 -13.71 5.88 -4.57
N TRP A 13 -12.55 5.26 -4.39
CA TRP A 13 -12.13 4.76 -3.08
C TRP A 13 -11.81 5.94 -2.15
N ARG A 14 -12.31 5.88 -0.91
CA ARG A 14 -12.19 6.98 0.04
C ARG A 14 -10.73 7.14 0.51
N LEU A 15 -10.05 8.14 -0.03
CA LEU A 15 -8.69 8.55 0.33
C LEU A 15 -8.68 9.47 1.56
N THR A 16 -8.69 8.87 2.75
CA THR A 16 -8.35 9.60 4.00
C THR A 16 -6.87 9.97 4.03
N ALA A 17 -6.46 10.86 4.94
CA ALA A 17 -5.04 11.23 5.10
C ALA A 17 -4.13 10.01 5.31
N GLN A 18 -4.51 9.09 6.22
CA GLN A 18 -3.77 7.85 6.46
C GLN A 18 -3.68 6.97 5.21
N ARG A 19 -4.82 6.72 4.55
CA ARG A 19 -4.88 5.89 3.34
C ARG A 19 -4.06 6.48 2.19
N ARG A 20 -4.07 7.80 2.05
CA ARG A 20 -3.27 8.53 1.07
C ARG A 20 -1.78 8.35 1.34
N VAL A 21 -1.33 8.54 2.59
CA VAL A 21 0.08 8.36 2.96
C VAL A 21 0.53 6.93 2.67
N ILE A 22 -0.27 5.93 3.02
CA ILE A 22 0.03 4.51 2.74
C ILE A 22 0.12 4.26 1.23
N ALA A 23 -0.84 4.74 0.45
CA ALA A 23 -0.82 4.60 -1.00
C ALA A 23 0.41 5.26 -1.62
N GLU A 24 0.80 6.45 -1.15
CA GLU A 24 2.01 7.14 -1.58
C GLU A 24 3.32 6.44 -1.15
N VAL A 25 3.33 5.70 -0.04
CA VAL A 25 4.48 4.88 0.36
C VAL A 25 4.64 3.68 -0.56
N LEU A 26 3.53 3.09 -1.00
CA LEU A 26 3.51 1.99 -1.96
C LEU A 26 3.77 2.46 -3.39
N ASP A 27 3.79 3.76 -3.63
CA ASP A 27 3.81 4.34 -4.95
C ASP A 27 5.24 4.45 -5.51
N GLY A 28 5.58 3.57 -6.46
CA GLY A 28 6.88 3.57 -7.11
C GLY A 28 7.14 2.29 -7.90
N GLU A 29 8.04 2.37 -8.88
CA GLU A 29 8.47 1.20 -9.65
C GLU A 29 9.30 0.25 -8.77
N HIS A 30 9.03 -1.06 -8.85
CA HIS A 30 9.77 -2.14 -8.18
C HIS A 30 9.80 -2.08 -6.64
N VAL A 31 8.82 -1.42 -6.03
CA VAL A 31 8.70 -1.33 -4.58
C VAL A 31 7.97 -2.56 -4.04
N HIS A 32 8.67 -3.39 -3.28
CA HIS A 32 8.09 -4.52 -2.56
C HIS A 32 8.35 -4.37 -1.06
N PHE A 33 7.39 -3.82 -0.33
CA PHE A 33 7.51 -3.62 1.11
C PHE A 33 6.72 -4.66 1.90
N THR A 34 7.28 -5.07 3.03
CA THR A 34 6.52 -5.69 4.11
C THR A 34 5.59 -4.67 4.77
N ALA A 35 4.55 -5.13 5.45
CA ALA A 35 3.65 -4.23 6.19
C ALA A 35 4.40 -3.37 7.23
N ASP A 36 5.45 -3.92 7.84
CA ASP A 36 6.27 -3.20 8.83
C ASP A 36 7.16 -2.13 8.16
N GLU A 37 7.68 -2.39 6.96
CA GLU A 37 8.39 -1.40 6.15
C GLU A 37 7.48 -0.27 5.65
N VAL A 38 6.23 -0.58 5.31
CA VAL A 38 5.20 0.42 4.98
C VAL A 38 4.90 1.26 6.21
N HIS A 39 4.73 0.63 7.39
CA HIS A 39 4.47 1.34 8.64
C HIS A 39 5.61 2.29 8.99
N ALA A 40 6.86 1.83 8.97
CA ALA A 40 8.03 2.66 9.27
C ALA A 40 8.08 3.92 8.38
N ARG A 41 7.91 3.76 7.07
CA ARG A 41 7.91 4.88 6.11
C ARG A 41 6.69 5.78 6.25
N ALA A 42 5.52 5.22 6.56
CA ALA A 42 4.32 6.01 6.79
C ALA A 42 4.46 6.87 8.06
N THR A 43 5.10 6.36 9.11
CA THR A 43 5.37 7.08 10.36
C THR A 43 6.31 8.28 10.16
N GLU A 44 7.24 8.23 9.19
CA GLU A 44 8.07 9.39 8.82
C GLU A 44 7.23 10.57 8.31
N ARG A 45 6.05 10.30 7.77
CA ARG A 45 5.16 11.30 7.14
C ARG A 45 3.94 11.62 8.00
N LEU A 46 3.49 10.65 8.80
CA LEU A 46 2.31 10.73 9.66
C LEU A 46 2.59 9.96 10.98
N PRO A 47 3.24 10.59 11.98
CA PRO A 47 3.73 9.91 13.18
C PRO A 47 2.66 9.15 13.98
N GLU A 48 1.41 9.59 13.92
CA GLU A 48 0.27 8.97 14.61
C GLU A 48 -0.31 7.75 13.90
N ILE A 49 0.21 7.35 12.74
CA ILE A 49 -0.32 6.22 11.98
C ILE A 49 -0.08 4.90 12.73
N SER A 50 -1.16 4.17 12.98
CA SER A 50 -1.09 2.88 13.68
C SER A 50 -0.71 1.76 12.71
N ARG A 51 -0.07 0.70 13.22
CA ARG A 51 0.12 -0.55 12.47
C ARG A 51 -1.21 -1.09 11.97
N ALA A 52 -2.26 -1.07 12.79
CA ALA A 52 -3.59 -1.54 12.40
C ALA A 52 -4.14 -0.80 11.17
N SER A 53 -3.96 0.52 11.09
CA SER A 53 -4.34 1.32 9.91
C SER A 53 -3.59 0.87 8.65
N VAL A 54 -2.30 0.53 8.79
CA VAL A 54 -1.48 0.01 7.69
C VAL A 54 -1.98 -1.36 7.24
N TYR A 55 -2.12 -2.32 8.14
CA TYR A 55 -2.61 -3.67 7.81
C TYR A 55 -4.01 -3.63 7.18
N ASN A 56 -4.93 -2.86 7.74
CA ASN A 56 -6.28 -2.72 7.19
C ASN A 56 -6.26 -2.12 5.78
N THR A 57 -5.47 -1.07 5.57
CA THR A 57 -5.36 -0.43 4.25
C THR A 57 -4.73 -1.36 3.23
N LEU A 58 -3.66 -2.08 3.58
CA LEU A 58 -3.02 -3.05 2.69
C LEU A 58 -3.99 -4.18 2.33
N GLY A 59 -4.73 -4.71 3.30
CA GLY A 59 -5.77 -5.72 3.05
C GLY A 59 -6.88 -5.22 2.12
N GLU A 60 -7.32 -3.96 2.29
CA GLU A 60 -8.29 -3.35 1.37
C GLU A 60 -7.73 -3.19 -0.05
N LEU A 61 -6.48 -2.74 -0.20
CA LEU A 61 -5.84 -2.59 -1.51
C LEU A 61 -5.66 -3.94 -2.23
N VAL A 62 -5.35 -5.00 -1.47
CA VAL A 62 -5.32 -6.37 -1.99
C VAL A 62 -6.71 -6.84 -2.41
N ALA A 63 -7.73 -6.62 -1.59
CA ALA A 63 -9.12 -6.96 -1.93
C ALA A 63 -9.64 -6.19 -3.16
N LEU A 64 -9.14 -4.97 -3.37
CA LEU A 64 -9.44 -4.17 -4.56
C LEU A 64 -8.67 -4.65 -5.81
N GLY A 65 -7.63 -5.47 -5.65
CA GLY A 65 -6.74 -5.86 -6.75
C GLY A 65 -5.79 -4.74 -7.20
N GLU A 66 -5.57 -3.73 -6.35
CA GLU A 66 -4.64 -2.62 -6.62
C GLU A 66 -3.21 -2.94 -6.15
N VAL A 67 -3.09 -3.90 -5.23
CA VAL A 67 -1.82 -4.37 -4.67
C VAL A 67 -1.85 -5.90 -4.64
N ILE A 68 -0.73 -6.55 -4.96
CA ILE A 68 -0.58 -8.00 -4.81
C ILE A 68 0.17 -8.28 -3.51
N GLU A 69 -0.34 -9.24 -2.75
CA GLU A 69 0.39 -9.83 -1.63
C GLU A 69 1.21 -11.03 -2.12
N VAL A 70 2.53 -10.89 -2.09
CA VAL A 70 3.47 -11.95 -2.47
C VAL A 70 4.01 -12.61 -1.20
N THR A 71 3.75 -13.91 -1.07
CA THR A 71 4.42 -14.75 -0.08
C THR A 71 5.67 -15.34 -0.71
N THR A 72 6.83 -15.14 -0.09
CA THR A 72 8.06 -15.85 -0.46
C THR A 72 8.34 -16.90 0.60
N ASP A 73 8.63 -18.14 0.19
CA ASP A 73 8.79 -19.28 1.10
C ASP A 73 9.72 -18.94 2.28
N GLY A 74 9.15 -18.89 3.48
CA GLY A 74 9.85 -18.60 4.74
C GLY A 74 10.14 -17.13 5.06
N ARG A 75 9.64 -16.16 4.28
CA ARG A 75 9.88 -14.72 4.49
C ARG A 75 8.57 -13.93 4.70
N ALA A 76 8.69 -12.74 5.28
CA ALA A 76 7.57 -11.83 5.51
C ALA A 76 6.84 -11.48 4.20
N LYS A 77 5.50 -11.37 4.30
CA LYS A 77 4.60 -10.98 3.20
C LYS A 77 5.03 -9.64 2.63
N ARG A 78 5.13 -9.55 1.30
CA ARG A 78 5.47 -8.32 0.57
C ARG A 78 4.28 -7.84 -0.24
N TYR A 79 4.15 -6.53 -0.34
CA TYR A 79 3.07 -5.85 -1.06
C TYR A 79 3.64 -5.17 -2.30
N ASP A 80 3.09 -5.50 -3.47
CA ASP A 80 3.51 -4.97 -4.78
C ASP A 80 2.39 -4.11 -5.39
N PRO A 81 2.61 -2.81 -5.67
CA PRO A 81 1.64 -1.92 -6.29
C PRO A 81 1.42 -2.16 -7.80
N ASN A 82 2.21 -3.01 -8.45
CA ASN A 82 2.15 -3.31 -9.88
C ASN A 82 1.19 -4.47 -10.18
N ALA A 83 0.03 -4.46 -9.54
CA ALA A 83 -0.95 -5.56 -9.61
C ALA A 83 -1.52 -5.83 -11.01
N CYS A 84 -1.20 -5.01 -12.02
CA CYS A 84 -1.75 -5.12 -13.36
C CYS A 84 -0.73 -4.65 -14.43
N LEU A 85 0.19 -5.53 -14.80
CA LEU A 85 0.95 -5.46 -16.07
C LEU A 85 0.84 -6.80 -16.85
N LEU A 86 -0.34 -7.41 -16.80
CA LEU A 86 -0.73 -8.54 -17.66
C LEU A 86 -2.03 -8.23 -18.38
#